data_AF-A0A7W9G3V7-F1
#
_entry.id   AF-A0A7W9G3V7-F1
#
_cell.length_a   1.000
_cell.length_b   1.000
_cell.length_c   1.000
_cell.angle_alpha   90.00
_cell.angle_beta   90.00
_cell.angle_gamma   90.00
#
_symmetry.space_group_name_H-M   'P 1'
#
loop_
_entity.id
_entity.type
_entity.pdbx_description
1 polymer ?
#
loop_
_entity_poly.entity_id
_entity_poly.type
_entity_poly.pdbx_seq_one_letter_code
_entity_poly.pdbx_strand_id
1 'polypeptide(L)'
;MSVLLVGCLGIVLVTGAFLAFFYSHTDNSIIYDGPYEPLRGVEMSTAYASELELAFEAPGGLLVRALHQWAGLAFLVVAVFRLLPIRRIPQVLPVLALLGLGALNVVVGLVATGAVPAWEPFEQVPTIWWYSVHLLLALMTAAALIVAWRQQSRPD
;
A
#
# COMPACT_ATOMS: atom_id res chain seq x y z
N MET A 1 22.23 1.22 -2.84
CA MET A 1 21.13 1.27 -1.85
C MET A 1 19.89 2.02 -2.38
N SER A 2 20.04 3.24 -2.90
CA SER A 2 18.89 4.09 -3.33
C SER A 2 18.07 3.50 -4.48
N VAL A 3 18.68 2.70 -5.36
CA VAL A 3 17.98 1.99 -6.45
C VAL A 3 16.92 1.02 -5.94
N LEU A 4 17.18 0.34 -4.81
CA LEU A 4 16.22 -0.61 -4.23
C LEU A 4 14.97 0.12 -3.69
N LEU A 5 15.15 1.25 -3.00
CA LEU A 5 14.02 2.06 -2.54
C LEU A 5 13.15 2.57 -3.69
N VAL A 6 13.80 3.05 -4.76
CA VAL A 6 13.10 3.48 -5.99
C VAL A 6 12.38 2.31 -6.64
N GLY A 7 13.03 1.14 -6.74
CA GLY A 7 12.44 -0.06 -7.31
C GLY A 7 11.23 -0.55 -6.52
N CYS A 8 11.34 -0.70 -5.19
CA CYS A 8 10.23 -1.12 -4.35
C CYS A 8 9.06 -0.13 -4.42
N LEU A 9 9.32 1.17 -4.33
CA LEU A 9 8.27 2.18 -4.42
C LEU A 9 7.61 2.20 -5.81
N GLY A 10 8.40 2.06 -6.88
CA GLY A 10 7.88 1.95 -8.24
C GLY A 10 6.95 0.74 -8.42
N ILE A 11 7.36 -0.42 -7.90
CA ILE A 11 6.53 -1.63 -7.90
C ILE A 11 5.23 -1.38 -7.13
N VAL A 12 5.28 -0.81 -5.92
CA VAL A 12 4.08 -0.49 -5.12
C VAL A 12 3.16 0.46 -5.87
N LEU A 13 3.66 1.52 -6.51
CA LEU A 13 2.83 2.48 -7.25
C LEU A 13 2.15 1.84 -8.47
N VAL A 14 2.89 1.06 -9.26
CA VAL A 14 2.34 0.41 -10.46
C VAL A 14 1.32 -0.66 -10.09
N THR A 15 1.67 -1.53 -9.15
CA THR A 15 0.76 -2.59 -8.70
C THR A 15 -0.44 -2.01 -7.94
N GLY A 16 -0.25 -0.94 -7.17
CA GLY A 16 -1.33 -0.25 -6.46
C GLY A 16 -2.33 0.41 -7.42
N ALA A 17 -1.83 1.04 -8.49
CA ALA A 17 -2.69 1.57 -9.54
C ALA A 17 -3.51 0.48 -10.23
N PHE A 18 -2.92 -0.70 -10.48
CA PHE A 18 -3.67 -1.85 -10.99
C PHE A 18 -4.75 -2.32 -10.01
N LEU A 19 -4.40 -2.54 -8.74
CA LEU A 19 -5.34 -2.94 -7.70
C LEU A 19 -6.52 -1.96 -7.57
N ALA A 20 -6.24 -0.66 -7.73
CA ALA A 20 -7.24 0.39 -7.57
C ALA A 20 -8.42 0.29 -8.56
N PHE A 21 -8.23 -0.35 -9.72
CA PHE A 21 -9.30 -0.55 -10.70
C PHE A 21 -10.27 -1.67 -10.36
N PHE A 22 -9.85 -2.63 -9.52
CA PHE A 22 -10.63 -3.83 -9.21
C PHE A 22 -11.13 -3.88 -7.76
N TYR A 23 -10.54 -3.07 -6.86
CA TYR A 23 -10.89 -3.09 -5.45
C TYR A 23 -11.96 -2.05 -5.12
N SER A 24 -12.98 -2.46 -4.35
CA SER A 24 -14.04 -1.60 -3.84
C SER A 24 -13.96 -1.51 -2.32
N HIS A 25 -14.04 -0.31 -1.75
CA HIS A 25 -13.96 -0.07 -0.31
C HIS A 25 -15.32 0.38 0.19
N THR A 26 -16.31 -0.51 0.17
CA THR A 26 -17.66 -0.25 0.70
C THR A 26 -18.05 -1.42 1.57
N ASP A 27 -18.69 -1.15 2.71
CA ASP A 27 -19.17 -2.15 3.67
C ASP A 27 -20.67 -2.45 3.52
N ASN A 28 -21.14 -2.55 2.28
CA ASN A 28 -22.45 -3.16 2.05
C ASN A 28 -22.32 -4.66 2.23
N SER A 29 -23.12 -5.23 3.13
CA SER A 29 -23.25 -6.67 3.24
C SER A 29 -23.95 -7.21 1.98
N ILE A 30 -23.33 -8.19 1.33
CA ILE A 30 -23.89 -8.88 0.16
C ILE A 30 -23.82 -10.38 0.34
N ILE A 31 -24.72 -11.09 -0.35
CA ILE A 31 -24.62 -12.53 -0.52
C ILE A 31 -23.66 -12.79 -1.69
N TYR A 32 -22.56 -13.49 -1.42
CA TYR A 32 -21.55 -13.76 -2.43
C TYR A 32 -22.06 -14.75 -3.49
N ASP A 33 -21.93 -14.39 -4.77
CA ASP A 33 -22.25 -15.24 -5.92
C ASP A 33 -21.08 -15.30 -6.93
N GLY A 34 -19.86 -15.08 -6.44
CA GLY A 34 -18.68 -14.96 -7.27
C GLY A 34 -18.07 -16.29 -7.73
N PRO A 35 -16.84 -16.24 -8.29
CA PRO A 35 -16.17 -17.37 -8.91
C PRO A 35 -15.67 -18.42 -7.90
N TYR A 36 -15.47 -18.03 -6.64
CA TYR A 36 -14.97 -18.93 -5.58
C TYR A 36 -16.13 -19.73 -4.97
N GLU A 37 -16.46 -20.86 -5.61
CA GLU A 37 -17.58 -21.72 -5.24
C GLU A 37 -17.75 -22.01 -3.73
N PRO A 38 -16.70 -22.25 -2.93
CA PRO A 38 -16.85 -22.57 -1.51
C PRO A 38 -17.49 -21.46 -0.67
N LEU A 39 -17.47 -20.21 -1.12
CA LEU A 39 -18.07 -19.08 -0.40
C LEU A 39 -19.41 -18.62 -1.00
N ARG A 40 -19.95 -19.29 -2.02
CA ARG A 40 -21.25 -18.92 -2.59
C ARG A 40 -22.37 -19.05 -1.57
N GLY A 41 -23.23 -18.04 -1.52
CA GLY A 41 -24.34 -17.96 -0.56
C GLY A 41 -23.94 -17.47 0.83
N VAL A 42 -22.67 -17.17 1.08
CA VAL A 42 -22.19 -16.61 2.35
C VAL A 42 -22.35 -15.09 2.35
N GLU A 43 -22.86 -14.55 3.44
CA GLU A 43 -22.94 -13.11 3.69
C GLU A 43 -21.54 -12.56 4.00
N MET A 44 -21.10 -11.54 3.25
CA MET A 44 -19.80 -10.89 3.42
C MET A 44 -19.84 -9.43 2.98
N SER A 45 -18.81 -8.64 3.33
CA SER A 45 -18.70 -7.27 2.84
C SER A 45 -18.40 -7.20 1.34
N THR A 46 -18.89 -6.16 0.67
CA THR A 46 -18.51 -5.84 -0.72
C THR A 46 -16.99 -5.70 -0.88
N ALA A 47 -16.28 -5.18 0.14
CA ALA A 47 -14.83 -5.12 0.14
C ALA A 47 -14.19 -6.52 0.02
N TYR A 48 -14.62 -7.47 0.87
CA TYR A 48 -14.10 -8.84 0.83
C TYR A 48 -14.48 -9.57 -0.47
N ALA A 49 -15.70 -9.36 -0.98
CA ALA A 49 -16.11 -9.92 -2.27
C ALA A 49 -15.25 -9.40 -3.44
N SER A 50 -14.93 -8.10 -3.46
CA SER A 50 -14.07 -7.51 -4.51
C SER A 50 -12.62 -8.02 -4.43
N GLU A 51 -12.14 -8.40 -3.24
CA GLU A 51 -10.84 -9.07 -3.11
C GLU A 51 -10.83 -10.48 -3.71
N LEU A 52 -11.95 -11.21 -3.58
CA LEU A 52 -12.11 -12.53 -4.19
C LEU A 52 -12.21 -12.43 -5.72
N GLU A 53 -12.95 -11.44 -6.22
CA GLU A 53 -13.02 -11.13 -7.65
C GLU A 53 -11.62 -10.79 -8.21
N LEU A 54 -10.89 -9.89 -7.54
CA LEU A 54 -9.51 -9.57 -7.88
C LEU A 54 -8.60 -10.83 -7.83
N ALA A 55 -8.79 -11.73 -6.86
CA ALA A 55 -7.97 -12.92 -6.73
C ALA A 55 -8.20 -13.93 -7.88
N PHE A 56 -9.45 -14.14 -8.29
CA PHE A 56 -9.83 -15.26 -9.16
C PHE A 56 -10.22 -14.86 -10.59
N GLU A 57 -10.60 -13.61 -10.85
CA GLU A 57 -11.02 -13.14 -12.17
C GLU A 57 -10.03 -12.18 -12.82
N ALA A 58 -9.30 -11.38 -12.04
CA ALA A 58 -8.31 -10.49 -12.61
C ALA A 58 -7.06 -11.27 -13.09
N PRO A 59 -6.53 -10.99 -14.30
CA PRO A 59 -5.33 -11.65 -14.81
C PRO A 59 -4.14 -11.48 -13.87
N GLY A 60 -3.73 -12.57 -13.21
CA GLY A 60 -2.62 -12.56 -12.26
C GLY A 60 -2.91 -11.81 -10.96
N GLY A 61 -4.16 -11.55 -10.60
CA GLY A 61 -4.51 -10.69 -9.47
C GLY A 61 -3.91 -11.13 -8.13
N LEU A 62 -3.89 -12.44 -7.82
CA LEU A 62 -3.19 -12.97 -6.63
C LEU A 62 -1.70 -12.62 -6.62
N LEU A 63 -1.02 -12.72 -7.77
CA LEU A 63 0.39 -12.39 -7.89
C LEU A 63 0.62 -10.89 -7.70
N VAL A 64 -0.21 -10.04 -8.31
CA VAL A 64 -0.07 -8.58 -8.19
C VAL A 64 -0.31 -8.12 -6.75
N ARG A 65 -1.29 -8.69 -6.04
CA ARG A 65 -1.52 -8.41 -4.62
C ARG A 65 -0.33 -8.80 -3.75
N ALA A 66 0.17 -10.02 -3.92
CA ALA A 66 1.35 -10.48 -3.20
C ALA A 66 2.55 -9.57 -3.50
N LEU A 67 2.79 -9.25 -4.77
CA LEU A 67 3.89 -8.36 -5.16
C LEU A 67 3.77 -6.97 -4.54
N HIS A 68 2.57 -6.39 -4.49
CA HIS A 68 2.31 -5.10 -3.86
C HIS A 68 2.66 -5.12 -2.36
N GLN A 69 2.14 -6.12 -1.65
CA GLN A 69 2.39 -6.29 -0.21
C GLN A 69 3.88 -6.57 0.09
N TRP A 70 4.50 -7.51 -0.62
CA TRP A 70 5.91 -7.86 -0.44
C TRP A 70 6.84 -6.70 -0.79
N ALA A 71 6.52 -5.92 -1.83
CA ALA A 71 7.29 -4.72 -2.19
C ALA A 71 7.16 -3.62 -1.12
N GLY A 72 5.97 -3.45 -0.53
CA GLY A 72 5.75 -2.53 0.59
C GLY A 72 6.57 -2.91 1.83
N LEU A 73 6.59 -4.20 2.20
CA LEU A 73 7.42 -4.70 3.30
C LEU A 73 8.92 -4.55 3.01
N ALA A 74 9.34 -4.92 1.80
CA ALA A 74 10.73 -4.76 1.37
C ALA A 74 11.16 -3.28 1.39
N PHE A 75 10.30 -2.36 0.98
CA PHE A 75 10.57 -0.92 1.06
C PHE A 75 10.88 -0.47 2.49
N LEU A 76 10.07 -0.88 3.47
CA LEU A 76 10.30 -0.53 4.89
C LEU A 76 11.61 -1.12 5.41
N VAL A 77 11.88 -2.39 5.12
CA VAL A 77 13.12 -3.06 5.53
C VAL A 77 14.34 -2.33 4.95
N VAL A 78 14.32 -2.02 3.65
CA VAL A 78 15.42 -1.30 2.99
C VAL A 78 15.58 0.11 3.58
N ALA A 79 14.48 0.80 3.93
CA ALA A 79 14.53 2.10 4.57
C ALA A 79 15.18 2.06 5.97
N VAL A 80 14.91 0.99 6.75
CA VAL A 80 15.59 0.77 8.04
C VAL A 80 17.09 0.54 7.83
N PHE A 81 17.48 -0.36 6.92
CA PHE A 81 18.90 -0.60 6.62
C PHE A 81 19.59 0.65 6.05
N ARG A 82 18.85 1.52 5.36
CA ARG A 82 19.36 2.79 4.85
C ARG A 82 19.66 3.79 5.96
N LEU A 83 18.94 3.74 7.08
CA LEU A 83 19.12 4.61 8.24
C LEU A 83 20.42 4.30 8.99
N LEU A 84 20.76 3.01 9.13
CA LEU A 84 21.89 2.53 9.95
C LEU A 84 23.26 3.19 9.66
N PRO A 85 23.71 3.34 8.40
CA PRO A 85 25.03 3.92 8.13
C PRO A 85 25.06 5.45 8.21
N ILE A 86 23.93 6.14 8.42
CA ILE A 86 23.86 7.60 8.39
C ILE A 86 24.44 8.19 9.66
N ARG A 87 25.49 9.00 9.50
CA ARG A 87 26.09 9.77 10.61
C ARG A 87 25.78 11.26 10.58
N ARG A 88 25.43 11.80 9.41
CA ARG A 88 25.03 13.21 9.26
C ARG A 88 23.57 13.37 9.63
N ILE A 89 23.31 14.06 10.75
CA ILE A 89 21.95 14.32 11.28
C ILE A 89 20.97 14.87 10.22
N PRO A 90 21.35 15.81 9.32
CA PRO A 90 20.42 16.31 8.31
C PRO A 90 19.90 15.24 7.34
N GLN A 91 20.66 14.17 7.11
CA GLN A 91 20.30 13.07 6.22
C GLN A 91 19.37 12.04 6.89
N VAL A 92 19.19 12.11 8.21
CA VAL A 92 18.31 11.22 8.98
C VAL A 92 16.84 11.57 8.74
N LEU A 93 16.50 12.85 8.74
CA LEU A 93 15.13 13.34 8.59
C LEU A 93 14.37 12.74 7.40
N PRO A 94 14.90 12.77 6.15
CA PRO A 94 14.15 12.21 5.03
C PRO A 94 13.99 10.68 5.12
N VAL A 95 14.91 9.97 5.78
CA VAL A 95 14.77 8.51 5.97
C VAL A 95 13.74 8.18 7.04
N LEU A 96 13.65 8.98 8.11
CA LEU A 96 12.56 8.88 9.08
C LEU A 96 11.22 9.18 8.44
N ALA A 97 11.15 10.15 7.52
CA ALA A 97 9.94 10.43 6.75
C ALA A 97 9.55 9.24 5.86
N LEU A 98 10.51 8.57 5.20
CA LEU A 98 10.25 7.35 4.42
C LEU A 98 9.70 6.22 5.29
N LEU A 99 10.24 6.04 6.50
CA LEU A 99 9.77 5.04 7.44
C LEU A 99 8.36 5.36 7.96
N GLY A 100 8.13 6.60 8.39
CA GLY A 100 6.85 7.04 8.93
C GLY A 100 5.73 7.01 7.88
N LEU A 101 5.95 7.65 6.73
CA LEU A 101 4.95 7.70 5.66
C LEU A 101 4.76 6.34 4.99
N GLY A 102 5.84 5.56 4.82
CA GLY A 102 5.76 4.20 4.29
C GLY A 102 4.98 3.27 5.22
N ALA A 103 5.24 3.31 6.52
CA ALA A 103 4.52 2.49 7.49
C ALA A 103 3.05 2.90 7.56
N LEU A 104 2.77 4.21 7.53
CA LEU A 104 1.41 4.71 7.46
C LEU A 104 0.68 4.21 6.20
N ASN A 105 1.31 4.23 5.02
CA ASN A 105 0.70 3.63 3.81
C ASN A 105 0.34 2.16 3.99
N VAL A 106 1.22 1.36 4.60
CA VAL A 106 0.95 -0.07 4.85
C VAL A 106 -0.22 -0.23 5.80
N VAL A 107 -0.26 0.57 6.87
CA VAL A 107 -1.34 0.55 7.86
C VAL A 107 -2.66 0.91 7.19
N VAL A 108 -2.72 2.02 6.46
CA VAL A 108 -3.94 2.47 5.76
C VAL A 108 -4.36 1.39 4.74
N GLY A 109 -3.41 0.68 4.09
CA GLY A 109 -3.72 -0.42 3.17
C GLY A 109 -4.33 -1.65 3.85
N LEU A 110 -3.89 -1.97 5.07
CA LEU A 110 -4.47 -3.05 5.89
C LEU A 110 -5.85 -2.70 6.45
N VAL A 111 -6.12 -1.42 6.70
CA VAL A 111 -7.47 -0.97 7.09
C VAL A 111 -8.44 -1.20 5.95
N ALA A 112 -7.99 -0.98 4.72
CA ALA A 112 -8.83 -1.15 3.54
C ALA A 112 -9.46 -2.55 3.55
N THR A 113 -8.64 -3.57 3.82
CA THR A 113 -9.07 -4.97 3.77
C THR A 113 -9.96 -5.40 4.95
N GLY A 114 -10.34 -4.50 5.86
CA GLY A 114 -11.10 -4.83 7.07
C GLY A 114 -10.35 -5.73 8.06
N ALA A 115 -9.03 -5.90 7.89
CA ALA A 115 -8.24 -6.86 8.65
C ALA A 115 -7.99 -6.44 10.10
N VAL A 116 -8.33 -5.20 10.45
CA VAL A 116 -8.12 -4.70 11.80
C VAL A 116 -9.48 -4.19 12.32
N PRO A 117 -9.96 -4.64 13.48
CA PRO A 117 -11.36 -4.52 13.90
C PRO A 117 -11.72 -3.25 14.71
N ALA A 118 -10.92 -2.18 14.70
CA ALA A 118 -11.05 -1.05 15.65
C ALA A 118 -11.28 0.35 15.02
N TRP A 119 -11.79 0.45 13.79
CA TRP A 119 -11.77 1.68 12.97
C TRP A 119 -13.09 1.97 12.23
N GLU A 120 -14.21 1.70 12.89
CA GLU A 120 -15.56 1.98 12.37
C GLU A 120 -15.78 3.38 11.74
N PRO A 121 -15.09 4.48 12.13
CA PRO A 121 -15.24 5.77 11.45
C PRO A 121 -14.77 5.79 9.99
N PHE A 122 -13.87 4.87 9.60
CA PHE A 122 -13.26 4.84 8.27
C PHE A 122 -13.97 3.90 7.29
N GLU A 123 -14.79 2.99 7.79
CA GLU A 123 -15.57 2.00 7.02
C GLU A 123 -16.62 2.66 6.10
N GLN A 124 -17.12 3.84 6.49
CA GLN A 124 -18.10 4.60 5.71
C GLN A 124 -17.48 5.56 4.69
N VAL A 125 -16.14 5.61 4.59
CA VAL A 125 -15.47 6.56 3.70
C VAL A 125 -15.64 6.09 2.25
N PRO A 126 -16.19 6.93 1.35
CA PRO A 126 -16.33 6.55 -0.04
C PRO A 126 -14.99 6.15 -0.65
N THR A 127 -15.00 5.09 -1.47
CA THR A 127 -13.80 4.48 -2.05
C THR A 127 -12.86 5.50 -2.73
N ILE A 128 -13.40 6.54 -3.38
CA ILE A 128 -12.61 7.60 -4.00
C ILE A 128 -11.77 8.42 -3.00
N TRP A 129 -12.33 8.73 -1.83
CA TRP A 129 -11.62 9.47 -0.78
C TRP A 129 -10.53 8.60 -0.16
N TRP A 130 -10.85 7.33 0.05
CA TRP A 130 -9.91 6.34 0.55
C TRP A 130 -8.67 6.18 -0.34
N TYR A 131 -8.89 6.01 -1.65
CA TYR A 131 -7.80 5.96 -2.63
C TYR A 131 -7.05 7.27 -2.74
N SER A 132 -7.75 8.41 -2.66
CA SER A 132 -7.09 9.72 -2.69
C SER A 132 -6.10 9.86 -1.54
N VAL A 133 -6.48 9.47 -0.32
CA VAL A 133 -5.60 9.51 0.86
C VAL A 133 -4.41 8.56 0.68
N HIS A 134 -4.64 7.32 0.27
CA HIS A 134 -3.57 6.36 -0.01
C HIS A 134 -2.59 6.85 -1.07
N LEU A 135 -3.11 7.36 -2.19
CA LEU A 135 -2.30 7.86 -3.28
C LEU A 135 -1.48 9.08 -2.82
N LEU A 136 -2.10 10.01 -2.09
CA LEU A 136 -1.40 11.17 -1.54
C LEU A 136 -0.26 10.76 -0.60
N LEU A 137 -0.49 9.80 0.29
CA LEU A 137 0.55 9.28 1.18
C LEU A 137 1.68 8.59 0.39
N ALA A 138 1.36 7.84 -0.67
CA ALA A 138 2.35 7.22 -1.54
C ALA A 138 3.18 8.28 -2.29
N LEU A 139 2.54 9.35 -2.78
CA LEU A 139 3.20 10.47 -3.44
C LEU A 139 4.08 11.27 -2.46
N MET A 140 3.64 11.48 -1.22
CA MET A 140 4.46 12.09 -0.17
C MET A 140 5.69 11.23 0.15
N THR A 141 5.54 9.91 0.17
CA THR A 141 6.65 8.96 0.32
C THR A 141 7.63 9.08 -0.85
N ALA A 142 7.13 9.21 -2.08
CA ALA A 142 7.95 9.46 -3.26
C ALA A 142 8.70 10.80 -3.19
N ALA A 143 8.04 11.86 -2.71
CA ALA A 143 8.67 13.16 -2.51
C ALA A 143 9.79 13.08 -1.46
N ALA A 144 9.55 12.39 -0.33
CA ALA A 144 10.57 12.13 0.68
C ALA A 144 11.76 11.35 0.10
N LEU A 145 11.51 10.41 -0.81
CA LEU A 145 12.55 9.63 -1.48
C LEU A 145 13.40 10.52 -2.40
N ILE A 146 12.78 11.43 -3.14
CA ILE A 146 13.47 12.41 -4.00
C ILE A 146 14.33 13.34 -3.15
N VAL A 147 13.82 13.83 -2.01
CA VAL A 147 14.61 14.65 -1.09
C VAL A 147 15.80 13.87 -0.54
N ALA A 148 15.58 12.62 -0.08
CA ALA A 148 16.63 11.74 0.39
C ALA A 148 17.71 11.50 -0.67
N TRP A 149 17.31 11.31 -1.93
CA TRP A 149 18.20 11.12 -3.07
C TRP A 149 19.01 12.38 -3.38
N ARG A 150 18.36 13.55 -3.47
CA ARG A 150 19.03 14.83 -3.74
C ARG A 150 20.08 15.18 -2.69
N GLN A 151 19.81 14.90 -1.41
CA GLN A 151 20.78 15.15 -0.33
C GLN A 151 22.03 14.27 -0.41
N GLN A 152 21.96 13.13 -1.11
CA GLN A 152 23.11 12.24 -1.33
C GLN A 152 23.96 12.67 -2.53
N SER A 153 23.38 13.38 -3.49
CA SER A 153 24.05 13.80 -4.72
C SER A 153 24.83 15.11 -4.60
N ARG A 154 24.76 15.81 -3.46
CA ARG A 154 25.57 17.02 -3.23
C ARG A 154 27.03 16.62 -2.98
N PRO A 155 27.98 16.99 -3.86
CA PRO A 155 29.40 16.82 -3.56
C PRO A 155 29.77 17.68 -2.35
N ASP A 156 30.61 17.12 -1.49
CA ASP A 156 31.22 17.83 -0.35
C ASP A 156 32.23 18.88 -0.84
#